data_AF-A0A2G7LVY2-F1
#
_entry.id   AF-A0A2G7LVY2-F1
#
_cell.length_a   1.000
_cell.length_b   1.000
_cell.length_c   1.000
_cell.angle_alpha   90.00
_cell.angle_beta   90.00
_cell.angle_gamma   90.00
#
_symmetry.space_group_name_H-M   'P 1'
#
loop_
_entity.id
_entity.type
_entity.pdbx_description
1 polymer ?
#
loop_
_entity_poly.entity_id
_entity_poly.type
_entity_poly.pdbx_seq_one_letter_code
_entity_poly.pdbx_strand_id
1 'polypeptide(L)'
;MTQTALTREQVLSVEPGTDLNVMVAEHIFGWRRISGPTHDYDGTVEQGEVLVPLGMSDAHAYAMMPPRGSIPISYFINRNWSEDIYRAWMVIKQVEKEWAWEMKMYNGAGEVDVRIGRKDYSSENVSEAICKAALLAVLDI
;
A
#
# COMPACT_ATOMS: atom_id res chain seq x y z
N MET A 1 -12.82 13.41 8.98
CA MET A 1 -12.58 13.90 7.61
C MET A 1 -13.16 12.87 6.67
N THR A 2 -13.94 13.28 5.68
CA THR A 2 -14.50 12.40 4.65
C THR A 2 -13.33 11.85 3.83
N GLN A 3 -13.08 10.55 3.94
CA GLN A 3 -12.13 9.83 3.09
C GLN A 3 -12.63 9.97 1.65
N THR A 4 -11.93 10.75 0.82
CA THR A 4 -12.21 10.78 -0.62
C THR A 4 -12.00 9.36 -1.11
N ALA A 5 -13.06 8.73 -1.65
CA ALA A 5 -12.94 7.40 -2.23
C ALA A 5 -11.89 7.45 -3.35
N LEU A 6 -10.88 6.58 -3.29
CA LEU A 6 -9.88 6.45 -4.34
C LEU A 6 -10.56 6.10 -5.66
N THR A 7 -10.22 6.80 -6.74
CA THR A 7 -10.71 6.47 -8.08
C THR A 7 -9.76 5.51 -8.79
N ARG A 8 -10.28 4.83 -9.82
CA ARG A 8 -9.49 3.94 -10.67
C ARG A 8 -8.29 4.68 -11.25
N GLU A 9 -8.52 5.86 -11.81
CA GLU A 9 -7.51 6.68 -12.46
C GLU A 9 -6.42 7.09 -11.48
N GLN A 10 -6.77 7.40 -10.23
CA GLN A 10 -5.80 7.70 -9.19
C GLN A 10 -4.88 6.50 -8.95
N VAL A 11 -5.43 5.30 -8.73
CA VAL A 11 -4.63 4.08 -8.55
C VAL A 11 -3.74 3.79 -9.76
N LEU A 12 -4.28 3.94 -10.97
CA LEU A 12 -3.54 3.64 -12.20
C LEU A 12 -2.44 4.66 -12.50
N SER A 13 -2.62 5.92 -12.13
CA SER A 13 -1.65 6.99 -12.36
C SER A 13 -0.46 6.99 -11.40
N VAL A 14 -0.55 6.25 -10.29
CA VAL A 14 0.51 6.22 -9.28
C VAL A 14 1.62 5.30 -9.75
N GLU A 15 2.84 5.84 -9.81
CA GLU A 15 4.04 5.08 -10.12
C GLU A 15 4.41 4.10 -8.99
N PRO A 16 5.09 2.98 -9.29
CA PRO A 16 5.67 2.13 -8.27
C PRO A 16 6.54 2.92 -7.30
N GLY A 17 6.35 2.70 -6.00
CA GLY A 17 7.10 3.39 -4.96
C GLY A 17 6.24 3.65 -3.72
N THR A 18 6.65 4.67 -2.95
CA THR A 18 6.09 4.98 -1.63
C THR A 18 4.56 5.12 -1.65
N ASP A 19 4.01 5.88 -2.60
CA ASP A 19 2.58 6.19 -2.62
C ASP A 19 1.73 4.96 -2.94
N LEU A 20 2.15 4.14 -3.91
CA LEU A 20 1.48 2.88 -4.21
C LEU A 20 1.57 1.92 -3.01
N ASN A 21 2.72 1.87 -2.35
CA ASN A 21 2.91 1.04 -1.16
C ASN A 21 2.05 1.52 0.04
N VAL A 22 1.82 2.83 0.18
CA VAL A 22 0.86 3.40 1.15
C VAL A 22 -0.55 2.90 0.87
N MET A 23 -1.01 2.95 -0.37
CA MET A 23 -2.32 2.43 -0.76
C MET A 23 -2.45 0.93 -0.48
N VAL A 24 -1.41 0.15 -0.80
CA VAL A 24 -1.36 -1.29 -0.53
C VAL A 24 -1.43 -1.58 0.97
N ALA A 25 -0.65 -0.88 1.80
CA ALA A 25 -0.67 -1.05 3.24
C ALA A 25 -2.07 -0.79 3.82
N GLU A 26 -2.69 0.33 3.43
CA GLU A 26 -3.98 0.76 3.95
C GLU A 26 -5.12 -0.15 3.49
N HIS A 27 -5.25 -0.40 2.18
CA HIS A 27 -6.43 -1.05 1.64
C HIS A 27 -6.33 -2.57 1.57
N ILE A 28 -5.15 -3.11 1.22
CA ILE A 28 -4.99 -4.58 1.08
C ILE A 28 -4.65 -5.21 2.44
N PHE A 29 -3.74 -4.60 3.19
CA PHE A 29 -3.32 -5.11 4.49
C PHE A 29 -4.07 -4.50 5.68
N GLY A 30 -4.99 -3.56 5.44
CA GLY A 30 -5.82 -2.97 6.49
C GLY A 30 -5.03 -2.17 7.52
N TRP A 31 -3.86 -1.63 7.16
CA TRP A 31 -3.08 -0.82 8.09
C TRP A 31 -3.89 0.40 8.51
N ARG A 32 -3.78 0.73 9.79
CA ARG A 32 -4.60 1.76 10.41
C ARG A 32 -3.84 3.07 10.49
N ARG A 33 -4.53 4.18 10.20
CA ARG A 33 -4.00 5.52 10.38
C ARG A 33 -4.06 5.89 11.86
N ILE A 34 -2.96 6.40 12.40
CA ILE A 34 -2.92 7.05 13.70
C ILE A 34 -2.34 8.45 13.56
N SER A 35 -2.71 9.36 14.46
CA SER A 35 -2.06 10.66 14.55
C SER A 35 -0.61 10.47 15.00
N GLY A 36 0.32 11.16 14.34
CA GLY A 36 1.70 11.27 14.81
C GLY A 36 1.79 11.91 16.20
N PRO A 37 2.95 11.80 16.87
CA PRO A 37 3.18 12.39 18.17
C PRO A 37 3.01 13.91 18.11
N THR A 38 2.44 14.49 19.17
CA THR A 38 2.10 15.93 19.23
C THR A 38 3.19 16.79 19.85
N HIS A 39 4.15 16.17 20.53
CA HIS A 39 5.23 16.83 21.25
C HIS A 39 6.52 16.05 21.05
N ASP A 40 7.61 16.76 20.79
CA ASP A 40 8.96 16.25 20.91
C ASP A 40 9.68 16.90 22.12
N TYR A 41 11.00 16.73 22.23
CA TYR A 41 11.81 17.36 23.28
C TYR A 41 11.96 18.89 23.12
N ASP A 42 11.73 19.43 21.91
CA ASP A 42 11.98 20.83 21.56
C ASP A 42 10.67 21.64 21.40
N GLY A 43 9.50 20.99 21.36
CA GLY A 43 8.18 21.62 21.38
C GLY A 43 7.09 20.86 20.63
N THR A 44 6.08 21.59 20.15
CA THR A 44 4.99 21.04 19.33
C THR A 44 5.51 20.75 17.92
N VAL A 45 5.24 19.54 17.41
CA VAL A 45 5.57 19.11 16.05
C VAL A 45 4.34 19.15 15.13
N GLU A 46 4.56 19.35 13.83
CA GLU A 46 3.50 19.32 12.82
C GLU A 46 2.88 17.91 12.74
N GLN A 47 1.55 17.85 12.83
CA GLN A 47 0.81 16.60 12.91
C GLN A 47 0.63 15.97 11.52
N GLY A 48 1.35 14.87 11.28
CA GLY A 48 1.08 13.95 10.17
C GLY A 48 0.30 12.71 10.62
N GLU A 49 -0.41 12.06 9.70
CA GLU A 49 -0.91 10.70 9.93
C GLU A 49 0.18 9.69 9.62
N VAL A 50 0.20 8.58 10.37
CA VAL A 50 1.12 7.46 10.14
C VAL A 50 0.33 6.17 9.98
N LEU A 51 0.69 5.35 8.97
CA LEU A 51 0.11 4.02 8.81
C LEU A 51 0.84 3.00 9.68
N VAL A 52 0.07 2.31 10.52
CA VAL A 52 0.57 1.33 11.48
C VAL A 52 0.06 -0.07 11.12
N PRO A 53 0.94 -1.10 11.12
CA PRO A 53 0.54 -2.47 10.85
C PRO A 53 -0.57 -2.98 11.76
N LEU A 54 -1.45 -3.83 11.21
CA LEU A 54 -2.40 -4.59 12.02
C LEU A 54 -1.67 -5.42 13.08
N GLY A 55 -2.12 -5.33 14.33
CA GLY A 55 -1.53 -6.02 15.48
C GLY A 55 -0.50 -5.19 16.27
N MET A 56 -0.05 -4.03 15.76
CA MET A 56 0.78 -3.10 16.52
C MET A 56 -0.08 -2.14 17.34
N SER A 57 0.19 -2.03 18.64
CA SER A 57 -0.47 -1.07 19.54
C SER A 57 0.03 0.35 19.32
N ASP A 58 -0.80 1.35 19.63
CA ASP A 58 -0.41 2.78 19.54
C ASP A 58 0.84 3.08 20.37
N ALA A 59 0.87 2.60 21.61
CA ALA A 59 2.00 2.81 22.50
C ALA A 59 3.31 2.24 21.93
N HIS A 60 3.26 1.06 21.29
CA HIS A 60 4.43 0.49 20.64
C HIS A 60 4.84 1.28 19.39
N ALA A 61 3.86 1.70 18.58
CA ALA A 61 4.12 2.54 17.42
C ALA A 61 4.80 3.86 17.82
N TYR A 62 4.27 4.56 18.82
CA TYR A 62 4.87 5.79 19.34
C TYR A 62 6.26 5.58 19.91
N ALA A 63 6.53 4.44 20.57
CA ALA A 63 7.87 4.13 21.08
C ALA A 63 8.91 3.86 19.99
N MET A 64 8.48 3.45 18.79
CA MET A 64 9.38 3.22 17.65
C MET A 64 9.63 4.49 16.83
N MET A 65 8.69 5.43 16.85
CA MET A 65 8.79 6.69 16.12
C MET A 65 9.96 7.54 16.62
N PRO A 66 10.64 8.29 15.72
CA PRO A 66 11.74 9.15 16.13
C PRO A 66 11.23 10.20 17.13
N PRO A 67 12.03 10.53 18.15
CA PRO A 67 11.62 11.47 19.18
C PRO A 67 11.60 12.92 18.71
N ARG A 68 12.00 13.22 17.45
CA ARG A 68 12.11 14.56 16.86
C ARG A 68 11.80 14.51 15.36
N GLY A 69 11.27 15.62 14.84
CA GLY A 69 11.05 15.84 13.40
C GLY A 69 9.68 15.39 12.89
N SER A 70 9.49 15.49 11.56
CA SER A 70 8.26 15.06 10.89
C SER A 70 8.31 13.56 10.57
N ILE A 71 7.21 12.87 10.85
CA ILE A 71 7.08 11.43 10.59
C ILE A 71 6.23 11.23 9.33
N PRO A 72 6.80 10.70 8.25
CA PRO A 72 6.04 10.47 7.03
C PRO A 72 5.00 9.36 7.23
N ILE A 73 3.90 9.42 6.48
CA ILE A 73 2.84 8.40 6.53
C ILE A 73 3.36 6.99 6.26
N SER A 74 4.40 6.89 5.44
CA SER A 74 5.08 5.66 5.06
C SER A 74 6.12 5.17 6.06
N TYR A 75 6.24 5.77 7.25
CA TYR A 75 7.32 5.45 8.20
C TYR A 75 7.49 3.95 8.50
N PHE A 76 6.40 3.21 8.70
CA PHE A 76 6.45 1.77 8.93
C PHE A 76 6.45 0.93 7.64
N ILE A 77 6.29 1.57 6.48
CA ILE A 77 6.21 0.91 5.18
C ILE A 77 7.62 0.74 4.62
N ASN A 78 8.19 -0.45 4.85
CA ASN A 78 9.53 -0.83 4.35
C ASN A 78 9.49 -2.10 3.49
N ARG A 79 8.33 -2.40 2.89
CA ARG A 79 8.06 -3.68 2.23
C ARG A 79 8.16 -3.65 0.72
N ASN A 80 8.26 -2.48 0.08
CA ASN A 80 8.48 -2.30 -1.36
C ASN A 80 7.61 -3.24 -2.24
N TRP A 81 6.32 -3.38 -1.91
CA TRP A 81 5.44 -4.33 -2.59
C TRP A 81 5.31 -4.05 -4.09
N SER A 82 5.31 -2.79 -4.49
CA SER A 82 5.21 -2.37 -5.89
C SER A 82 6.50 -2.55 -6.70
N GLU A 83 7.63 -2.83 -6.05
CA GLU A 83 8.95 -2.85 -6.70
C GLU A 83 9.65 -4.21 -6.57
N ASP A 84 9.44 -4.93 -5.47
CA ASP A 84 10.04 -6.25 -5.21
C ASP A 84 9.01 -7.37 -5.42
N ILE A 85 9.26 -8.24 -6.40
CA ILE A 85 8.37 -9.34 -6.76
C ILE A 85 8.13 -10.33 -5.62
N TYR A 86 9.14 -10.58 -4.76
CA TYR A 86 8.97 -11.46 -3.61
C TYR A 86 7.99 -10.86 -2.59
N ARG A 87 8.00 -9.53 -2.47
CA ARG A 87 7.11 -8.79 -1.59
C ARG A 87 5.73 -8.66 -2.21
N ALA A 88 5.63 -8.41 -3.52
CA ALA A 88 4.37 -8.42 -4.27
C ALA A 88 3.60 -9.73 -4.07
N TRP A 89 4.30 -10.87 -3.93
CA TRP A 89 3.64 -12.14 -3.63
C TRP A 89 2.87 -12.17 -2.31
N MET A 90 3.23 -11.32 -1.35
CA MET A 90 2.46 -11.14 -0.12
C MET A 90 1.10 -10.50 -0.37
N VAL A 91 0.99 -9.65 -1.39
CA VAL A 91 -0.28 -9.04 -1.82
C VAL A 91 -1.19 -10.13 -2.38
N ILE A 92 -0.70 -10.99 -3.27
CA ILE A 92 -1.44 -12.15 -3.78
C ILE A 92 -1.95 -13.02 -2.64
N LYS A 93 -1.08 -13.38 -1.69
CA LYS A 93 -1.46 -14.18 -0.52
C LYS A 93 -2.52 -13.53 0.38
N GLN A 94 -2.60 -12.20 0.37
CA GLN A 94 -3.59 -11.48 1.14
C GLN A 94 -4.94 -11.49 0.41
N VAL A 95 -4.97 -11.25 -0.90
CA VAL A 95 -6.20 -11.19 -1.70
C VAL A 95 -6.76 -12.56 -2.08
N GLU A 96 -5.93 -13.61 -2.14
CA GLU A 96 -6.39 -14.98 -2.45
C GLU A 96 -7.36 -15.56 -1.41
N LYS A 97 -7.45 -14.92 -0.23
CA LYS A 97 -8.42 -15.26 0.82
C LYS A 97 -9.85 -15.00 0.39
N GLU A 98 -10.06 -14.07 -0.54
CA GLU A 98 -11.38 -13.59 -0.95
C GLU A 98 -11.60 -13.71 -2.47
N TRP A 99 -10.55 -13.61 -3.27
CA TRP A 99 -10.64 -13.61 -4.73
C TRP A 99 -9.73 -14.65 -5.38
N ALA A 100 -10.23 -15.28 -6.45
CA ALA A 100 -9.36 -16.02 -7.37
C ALA A 100 -8.48 -15.04 -8.16
N TRP A 101 -7.30 -15.49 -8.57
CA TRP A 101 -6.38 -14.69 -9.38
C TRP A 101 -5.79 -15.51 -10.53
N GLU A 102 -5.38 -14.82 -11.59
CA GLU A 102 -4.73 -15.37 -12.77
C GLU A 102 -3.63 -14.38 -13.22
N MET A 103 -2.51 -14.91 -13.73
CA MET A 103 -1.44 -14.11 -14.30
C MET A 103 -1.06 -14.67 -15.68
N LYS A 104 -1.00 -13.81 -16.68
CA LYS A 104 -0.61 -14.15 -18.05
C LYS A 104 0.56 -13.31 -18.49
N MET A 105 1.62 -13.96 -18.96
CA MET A 105 2.78 -13.28 -19.55
C MET A 105 2.61 -13.19 -21.06
N TYR A 106 2.66 -11.96 -21.61
CA TYR A 106 2.62 -11.72 -23.04
C TYR A 106 4.04 -11.51 -23.57
N ASN A 107 4.68 -12.60 -23.99
CA ASN A 107 6.07 -12.61 -24.47
C ASN A 107 6.34 -11.65 -25.66
N GLY A 108 5.31 -11.25 -26.41
CA GLY A 108 5.45 -10.30 -27.52
C GLY A 108 5.48 -8.83 -27.11
N ALA A 109 4.91 -8.48 -25.94
CA ALA A 109 4.84 -7.11 -25.43
C ALA A 109 5.77 -6.87 -24.24
N GLY A 110 6.32 -7.92 -23.62
CA GLY A 110 7.09 -7.79 -22.37
C GLY A 110 6.21 -7.47 -21.16
N GLU A 111 4.89 -7.50 -21.33
CA GLU A 111 3.91 -7.19 -20.29
C GLU A 111 3.40 -8.44 -19.59
N VAL A 112 3.03 -8.26 -18.32
CA VAL A 112 2.23 -9.22 -17.58
C VAL A 112 0.85 -8.64 -17.32
N ASP A 113 -0.18 -9.45 -17.57
CA ASP A 113 -1.56 -9.17 -17.20
C ASP A 113 -1.90 -9.94 -15.93
N VAL A 114 -2.31 -9.21 -14.90
CA VAL A 114 -2.72 -9.78 -13.63
C VAL A 114 -4.20 -9.50 -13.45
N ARG A 115 -4.98 -10.58 -13.28
CA ARG A 115 -6.39 -10.53 -12.97
C ARG A 115 -6.64 -11.01 -11.54
N ILE A 116 -7.33 -10.21 -10.74
CA ILE A 116 -7.79 -10.56 -9.39
C ILE A 116 -9.29 -10.30 -9.32
N GLY A 117 -10.07 -11.35 -9.07
CA GLY A 117 -11.53 -11.29 -9.15
C GLY A 117 -12.00 -10.89 -10.55
N ARG A 118 -12.71 -9.75 -10.63
CA ARG A 118 -13.23 -9.18 -11.90
C ARG A 118 -12.37 -8.04 -12.44
N LYS A 119 -11.26 -7.72 -11.78
CA LYS A 119 -10.41 -6.58 -12.12
C LYS A 119 -9.09 -7.10 -12.67
N ASP A 120 -8.55 -6.37 -13.63
CA ASP A 120 -7.27 -6.67 -14.25
C ASP A 120 -6.46 -5.41 -14.49
N TYR A 121 -5.15 -5.59 -14.60
CA TYR A 121 -4.21 -4.56 -14.98
C TYR A 121 -2.95 -5.20 -15.58
N SER A 122 -2.45 -4.58 -16.64
CA SER A 122 -1.24 -4.98 -17.34
C SER A 122 -0.11 -3.97 -17.11
N SER A 123 1.09 -4.47 -16.87
CA SER A 123 2.32 -3.65 -16.83
C SER A 123 3.53 -4.49 -17.23
N GLU A 124 4.60 -3.83 -17.68
CA GLU A 124 5.93 -4.42 -17.83
C GLU A 124 6.54 -4.81 -16.46
N ASN A 125 6.08 -4.18 -15.37
CA ASN A 125 6.51 -4.49 -14.02
C ASN A 125 5.49 -5.42 -13.33
N VAL A 126 5.93 -6.66 -13.04
CA VAL A 126 5.08 -7.67 -12.38
C VAL A 126 4.61 -7.23 -11.00
N SER A 127 5.48 -6.60 -10.21
CA SER A 127 5.16 -6.16 -8.85
C SER A 127 4.10 -5.06 -8.85
N GLU A 128 4.22 -4.12 -9.79
CA GLU A 128 3.22 -3.09 -10.04
C GLU A 128 1.89 -3.72 -10.48
N ALA A 129 1.94 -4.64 -11.45
CA ALA A 129 0.76 -5.27 -12.00
C ALA A 129 -0.08 -5.95 -10.92
N ILE A 130 0.60 -6.70 -10.04
CA ILE A 130 0.00 -7.32 -8.86
C ILE A 130 -0.64 -6.28 -7.93
N CYS A 131 0.10 -5.23 -7.56
CA CYS A 131 -0.39 -4.24 -6.59
C CYS A 131 -1.60 -3.46 -7.11
N LYS A 132 -1.57 -3.01 -8.37
CA LYS A 132 -2.68 -2.27 -8.98
C LYS A 132 -3.90 -3.15 -9.18
N ALA A 133 -3.76 -4.35 -9.76
CA ALA A 133 -4.89 -5.27 -9.92
C ALA A 133 -5.55 -5.61 -8.56
N ALA A 134 -4.75 -5.80 -7.52
CA ALA A 134 -5.24 -6.07 -6.16
C ALA A 134 -6.00 -4.88 -5.58
N LEU A 135 -5.49 -3.65 -5.72
CA LEU A 135 -6.17 -2.44 -5.26
C LEU A 135 -7.50 -2.23 -5.98
N LEU A 136 -7.53 -2.40 -7.30
CA LEU A 136 -8.77 -2.31 -8.07
C LEU A 136 -9.81 -3.33 -7.57
N ALA A 137 -9.39 -4.55 -7.27
CA ALA A 137 -10.28 -5.61 -6.77
C ALA A 137 -10.83 -5.30 -5.38
N VAL A 138 -9.98 -4.88 -4.45
CA VAL A 138 -10.36 -4.56 -3.06
C VAL A 138 -11.26 -3.32 -2.98
N LEU A 139 -10.99 -2.32 -3.81
CA LEU A 139 -11.76 -1.06 -3.83
C LEU A 139 -13.02 -1.14 -4.72
N ASP A 140 -13.16 -2.22 -5.50
CA ASP A 140 -14.20 -2.43 -6.51
C ASP A 140 -14.31 -1.31 -7.58
N ILE A 141 -13.17 -0.80 -8.06
CA ILE A 141 -13.07 0.30 -9.04
C ILE A 141 -12.40 -0.10 -10.37
#